data_AF-A0AAJ0GIY1-F1
#
_entry.id   AF-A0AAJ0GIY1-F1
#
_cell.length_a   1.000
_cell.length_b   1.000
_cell.length_c   1.000
_cell.angle_alpha   90.00
_cell.angle_beta   90.00
_cell.angle_gamma   90.00
#
_symmetry.space_group_name_H-M   'P 1'
#
loop_
_entity.id
_entity.type
_entity.pdbx_description
1 polymer ?
#
loop_
_entity_poly.entity_id
_entity_poly.type
_entity_poly.pdbx_seq_one_letter_code
_entity_poly.pdbx_strand_id
1 'polypeptide(L)'
;MTTNGVTSWRPKAIIFDLMGTCLDWKSSILPTLKQAISRTSSGSQQHDVDDDAGVIATRWREGFFDEIHARFEACEPPEDIDKTHARVLIRLLNNDERWGNYAGISDEDVWLCVAAWHQQMGCFSIRLDSTRHDKTEFNLSQPGRM
;
A
#
# COMPACT_ATOMS: atom_id res chain seq x y z
N MET A 1 22.62 -37.90 33.11
CA MET A 1 22.26 -36.49 32.83
C MET A 1 22.28 -36.31 31.32
N THR A 2 21.13 -36.37 30.66
CA THR A 2 20.99 -36.22 29.21
C THR A 2 20.72 -34.76 28.89
N THR A 3 21.67 -34.10 28.23
CA THR A 3 21.50 -32.74 27.71
C THR A 3 20.57 -32.79 26.50
N ASN A 4 19.36 -32.23 26.67
CA ASN A 4 18.39 -32.07 25.58
C ASN A 4 19.00 -31.16 24.50
N GLY A 5 19.30 -31.75 23.34
CA GLY A 5 19.77 -31.02 22.17
C GLY A 5 18.65 -30.14 21.63
N VAL A 6 18.69 -28.84 21.95
CA VAL A 6 17.86 -27.84 21.28
C VAL A 6 18.40 -27.71 19.86
N THR A 7 17.65 -28.25 18.89
CA THR A 7 17.94 -28.02 17.47
C THR A 7 17.77 -26.52 17.19
N SER A 8 18.87 -25.82 16.88
CA SER A 8 18.79 -24.38 16.58
C SER A 8 18.07 -24.18 15.24
N TRP A 9 16.80 -23.79 15.30
CA TRP A 9 16.05 -23.42 14.11
C TRP A 9 16.66 -22.14 13.51
N ARG A 10 17.14 -22.24 12.26
CA ARG A 10 17.64 -21.10 11.47
C ARG A 10 16.66 -20.83 10.34
N PRO A 11 15.79 -19.80 10.45
CA PRO A 11 14.91 -19.44 9.36
C PRO A 11 15.74 -19.09 8.11
N LYS A 12 15.36 -19.67 6.97
CA LYS A 12 16.03 -19.43 5.67
C LYS A 12 15.50 -18.21 4.95
N ALA A 13 14.28 -17.78 5.28
CA ALA A 13 13.63 -16.62 4.73
C ALA A 13 12.74 -15.98 5.80
N ILE A 14 12.63 -14.65 5.75
CA ILE A 14 11.68 -13.87 6.51
C ILE A 14 10.92 -13.02 5.50
N ILE A 15 9.61 -13.13 5.51
CA ILE A 15 8.72 -12.39 4.61
C ILE A 15 8.00 -11.36 5.46
N PHE A 16 8.04 -10.12 5.01
CA PHE A 16 7.37 -8.99 5.66
C PHE A 16 6.20 -8.56 4.80
N ASP A 17 5.08 -8.22 5.45
CA ASP A 17 4.08 -7.40 4.80
C ASP A 17 4.68 -6.01 4.50
N LEU A 18 4.29 -5.42 3.38
CA LEU A 18 4.84 -4.14 2.94
C LEU A 18 4.07 -2.97 3.56
N MET A 19 2.75 -3.07 3.54
CA MET A 19 1.80 -1.95 3.71
C MET A 19 1.36 -1.81 5.17
N GLY A 20 2.06 -0.99 5.94
CA GLY A 20 1.82 -0.76 7.38
C GLY A 20 2.84 -1.43 8.31
N THR A 21 3.59 -2.41 7.81
CA THR A 21 4.74 -2.99 8.53
C THR A 21 6.04 -2.31 8.13
N CYS A 22 6.28 -2.10 6.83
CA CYS A 22 7.50 -1.47 6.31
C CYS A 22 7.30 -0.02 5.86
N LEU A 23 6.07 0.34 5.48
CA LEU A 23 5.73 1.61 4.85
C LEU A 23 4.61 2.34 5.61
N ASP A 24 4.72 3.66 5.69
CA ASP A 24 3.65 4.52 6.20
C ASP A 24 2.68 4.86 5.06
N TRP A 25 1.66 4.03 4.94
CA TRP A 25 0.63 4.17 3.92
C TRP A 25 -0.31 5.35 4.15
N LYS A 26 -0.56 5.71 5.42
CA LYS A 26 -1.58 6.71 5.74
C LYS A 26 -1.06 8.10 5.42
N SER A 27 0.20 8.40 5.74
CA SER A 27 0.81 9.68 5.43
C SER A 27 0.98 9.94 3.93
N SER A 28 1.08 8.89 3.10
CA SER A 28 1.21 9.07 1.64
C SER A 28 -0.12 9.43 0.98
N ILE A 29 -1.24 8.86 1.45
CA ILE A 29 -2.55 9.06 0.83
C ILE A 29 -3.29 10.29 1.35
N LEU A 30 -3.05 10.70 2.60
CA LEU A 30 -3.82 11.77 3.24
C LEU A 30 -3.78 13.10 2.47
N PRO A 31 -2.62 13.60 1.99
CA PRO A 31 -2.58 14.88 1.26
C PRO A 31 -3.44 14.85 -0.01
N THR A 32 -3.34 13.79 -0.80
CA THR A 32 -4.09 13.62 -2.05
C THR A 32 -5.58 13.44 -1.79
N LEU A 33 -5.93 12.64 -0.78
CA LEU A 33 -7.32 12.41 -0.40
C LEU A 33 -8.00 13.70 0.07
N LYS A 34 -7.33 14.50 0.91
CA LYS A 34 -7.82 15.83 1.34
C LYS A 34 -8.08 16.75 0.16
N GLN A 35 -7.16 16.80 -0.80
CA GLN A 35 -7.32 17.62 -2.01
C GLN A 35 -8.46 17.15 -2.91
N ALA A 36 -8.66 15.84 -3.04
CA ALA A 36 -9.76 15.26 -3.79
C ALA A 36 -11.10 15.62 -3.16
N ILE A 37 -11.29 15.31 -1.87
CA ILE A 37 -12.58 15.53 -1.19
C ILE A 37 -12.90 17.02 -1.03
N SER A 38 -11.89 17.90 -0.89
CA SER A 38 -12.09 19.36 -0.86
C SER A 38 -12.63 19.91 -2.18
N ARG A 39 -12.25 19.32 -3.31
CA ARG A 39 -12.76 19.74 -4.63
C ARG A 39 -14.18 19.26 -4.88
N THR A 40 -14.56 18.12 -4.28
CA THR A 40 -15.90 17.55 -4.40
C THR A 40 -16.90 18.15 -3.40
N SER A 41 -16.43 18.60 -2.23
CA SER A 41 -17.30 19.09 -1.15
C SER A 41 -18.17 20.25 -1.61
N SER A 42 -19.47 20.00 -1.73
CA SER A 42 -20.47 20.98 -2.12
C SER A 42 -20.95 21.77 -0.89
N GLY A 43 -20.03 22.49 -0.22
CA GLY A 43 -20.26 23.64 0.68
C GLY A 43 -21.33 23.59 1.79
N SER A 44 -21.99 22.45 2.06
CA SER A 44 -23.27 22.42 2.80
C SER A 44 -23.23 21.74 4.16
N GLN A 45 -22.15 21.02 4.49
CA GLN A 45 -21.92 20.52 5.84
C GLN A 45 -20.54 20.90 6.35
N GLN A 46 -20.51 21.43 7.57
CA GLN A 46 -19.32 21.89 8.27
C GLN A 46 -18.61 20.69 8.90
N HIS A 47 -18.09 19.84 8.03
CA HIS A 47 -17.23 18.74 8.40
C HIS A 47 -15.77 19.17 8.28
N ASP A 48 -14.96 18.78 9.26
CA ASP A 48 -13.52 18.98 9.17
C ASP A 48 -12.95 18.00 8.14
N VAL A 49 -12.56 18.53 6.98
CA VAL A 49 -11.94 17.78 5.87
C VAL A 49 -10.76 16.95 6.36
N ASP A 50 -10.03 17.43 7.38
CA ASP A 50 -8.88 16.72 7.91
C ASP A 50 -9.29 15.47 8.69
N ASP A 51 -10.32 15.58 9.54
CA ASP A 51 -10.87 14.46 10.29
C ASP A 51 -11.50 13.43 9.34
N ASP A 52 -12.26 13.90 8.36
CA ASP A 52 -12.94 13.03 7.42
C ASP A 52 -11.98 12.28 6.52
N ALA A 53 -10.94 12.94 5.99
CA ALA A 53 -9.88 12.25 5.25
C ALA A 53 -9.20 11.16 6.11
N GLY A 54 -8.97 11.43 7.40
CA GLY A 54 -8.41 10.47 8.35
C GLY A 54 -9.28 9.21 8.54
N VAL A 55 -10.60 9.39 8.63
CA VAL A 55 -11.55 8.29 8.77
C VAL A 55 -11.72 7.54 7.45
N ILE A 56 -11.90 8.26 6.33
CA ILE A 56 -12.04 7.67 4.99
C ILE A 56 -10.80 6.82 4.66
N ALA A 57 -9.58 7.31 4.91
CA ALA A 57 -8.35 6.54 4.71
C ALA A 57 -8.36 5.22 5.48
N THR A 58 -8.85 5.23 6.73
CA THR A 58 -8.91 4.03 7.58
C THR A 58 -9.96 3.05 7.06
N ARG A 59 -11.17 3.54 6.75
CA ARG A 59 -12.26 2.71 6.18
C ARG A 59 -11.91 2.16 4.81
N TRP A 60 -11.16 2.90 4.00
CA TRP A 60 -10.68 2.44 2.71
C TRP A 60 -9.72 1.27 2.87
N ARG A 61 -8.79 1.35 3.84
CA ARG A 61 -7.88 0.24 4.14
C ARG A 61 -8.62 -1.00 4.65
N GLU A 62 -9.57 -0.82 5.57
CA GLU A 62 -10.43 -1.92 6.06
C GLU A 62 -11.21 -2.57 4.92
N GLY A 63 -11.92 -1.77 4.12
CA GLY A 63 -12.72 -2.27 3.01
C GLY A 63 -11.90 -2.94 1.90
N PHE A 64 -10.62 -2.58 1.75
CA PHE A 64 -9.70 -3.29 0.87
C PHE A 64 -9.43 -4.72 1.37
N PHE A 65 -9.20 -4.90 2.67
CA PHE A 65 -8.99 -6.23 3.25
C PHE A 65 -10.24 -7.10 3.16
N ASP A 66 -11.42 -6.53 3.43
CA ASP A 66 -12.69 -7.24 3.29
C ASP A 66 -12.90 -7.73 1.86
N GLU A 67 -12.56 -6.88 0.89
CA GLU A 67 -12.73 -7.18 -0.53
C GLU A 67 -11.79 -8.30 -1.00
N ILE A 68 -10.50 -8.24 -0.67
CA ILE A 68 -9.56 -9.30 -1.06
C ILE A 68 -9.90 -10.63 -0.37
N HIS A 69 -10.43 -10.59 0.85
CA HIS A 69 -10.85 -11.79 1.57
C HIS A 69 -12.08 -12.41 0.92
N ALA A 70 -13.10 -11.61 0.60
CA ALA A 70 -14.30 -12.07 -0.09
C ALA A 70 -13.97 -12.70 -1.46
N ARG A 71 -13.07 -12.07 -2.23
CA ARG A 71 -12.61 -12.61 -3.52
C ARG A 71 -11.87 -13.94 -3.36
N PHE A 72 -11.05 -14.06 -2.31
CA PHE A 72 -10.33 -15.29 -2.00
C PHE A 72 -11.30 -16.42 -1.64
N GLU A 73 -12.28 -16.16 -0.77
CA GLU A 73 -13.32 -17.14 -0.40
C GLU A 73 -14.18 -17.56 -1.60
N ALA A 74 -14.42 -16.63 -2.52
CA ALA A 74 -15.14 -16.89 -3.77
C ALA A 74 -14.29 -17.58 -4.87
N CYS A 75 -13.01 -17.87 -4.59
CA CYS A 75 -12.07 -18.45 -5.57
C CYS A 75 -11.98 -17.64 -6.88
N GLU A 76 -12.09 -16.32 -6.79
CA GLU A 76 -12.03 -15.45 -7.97
C GLU A 76 -10.61 -15.38 -8.55
N PRO A 77 -10.48 -15.09 -9.86
CA PRO A 77 -9.17 -14.86 -10.46
C PRO A 77 -8.48 -13.66 -9.80
N PRO A 78 -7.13 -13.66 -9.75
CA PRO A 78 -6.36 -12.53 -9.26
C PRO A 78 -6.75 -11.23 -9.98
N GLU A 79 -6.98 -10.17 -9.21
CA GLU A 79 -7.27 -8.83 -9.71
C GLU A 79 -6.11 -7.89 -9.42
N ASP A 80 -5.98 -6.89 -10.29
CA ASP A 80 -5.09 -5.76 -10.08
C ASP A 80 -5.50 -4.99 -8.82
N ILE A 81 -4.57 -4.88 -7.87
CA ILE A 81 -4.78 -4.23 -6.58
C ILE A 81 -5.30 -2.79 -6.73
N ASP A 82 -4.89 -2.09 -7.78
CA ASP A 82 -5.28 -0.70 -8.03
C ASP A 82 -6.77 -0.60 -8.38
N LYS A 83 -7.31 -1.59 -9.11
CA LYS A 83 -8.75 -1.67 -9.41
C LYS A 83 -9.56 -1.96 -8.16
N THR A 84 -9.06 -2.84 -7.29
CA THR A 84 -9.70 -3.12 -6.01
C THR A 84 -9.72 -1.86 -5.15
N HIS A 85 -8.60 -1.14 -5.04
CA HIS A 85 -8.55 0.13 -4.30
C HIS A 85 -9.53 1.16 -4.85
N ALA A 86 -9.53 1.41 -6.16
CA ALA A 86 -10.46 2.35 -6.80
C ALA A 86 -11.93 2.00 -6.50
N ARG A 87 -12.29 0.73 -6.67
CA ARG A 87 -13.65 0.24 -6.44
C ARG A 87 -14.09 0.39 -4.98
N VAL A 88 -13.21 0.10 -4.02
CA VAL A 88 -13.51 0.28 -2.60
C VAL A 88 -13.68 1.75 -2.24
N LEU A 89 -12.83 2.65 -2.77
CA LEU A 89 -12.97 4.10 -2.52
C LEU A 89 -14.30 4.63 -3.05
N ILE A 90 -14.63 4.32 -4.29
CA ILE A 90 -15.89 4.73 -4.93
C ILE A 90 -17.07 4.19 -4.12
N ARG A 91 -17.05 2.91 -3.73
CA ARG A 91 -18.11 2.29 -2.92
C ARG A 91 -18.27 3.00 -1.59
N LEU A 92 -17.17 3.29 -0.90
CA LEU A 92 -17.17 3.94 0.41
C LEU A 92 -17.79 5.35 0.35
N LEU A 93 -17.43 6.15 -0.65
CA LEU A 93 -17.91 7.53 -0.79
C LEU A 93 -19.38 7.60 -1.27
N ASN A 94 -19.85 6.61 -2.02
CA ASN A 94 -21.23 6.56 -2.52
C ASN A 94 -22.23 5.93 -1.54
N ASN A 95 -21.80 4.98 -0.72
CA ASN A 95 -22.74 4.17 0.08
C ASN A 95 -22.83 4.57 1.55
N ASP A 96 -21.87 5.33 2.08
CA ASP A 96 -21.90 5.80 3.46
C ASP A 96 -22.61 7.16 3.52
N GLU A 97 -23.73 7.23 4.25
CA GLU A 97 -24.49 8.47 4.43
C GLU A 97 -23.63 9.62 4.98
N ARG A 98 -22.58 9.29 5.75
CA ARG A 98 -21.62 10.27 6.26
C ARG A 98 -20.82 10.94 5.15
N TRP A 99 -20.55 10.23 4.07
CA TRP A 99 -19.67 10.65 2.96
C TRP A 99 -20.42 11.07 1.70
N GLY A 100 -21.75 11.15 1.74
CA GLY A 100 -22.56 11.50 0.57
C GLY A 100 -22.16 12.82 -0.11
N ASN A 101 -21.54 13.75 0.63
CA ASN A 101 -20.99 15.00 0.08
C ASN A 101 -19.77 14.80 -0.86
N TYR A 102 -19.20 13.61 -0.87
CA TYR A 102 -18.03 13.20 -1.66
C TYR A 102 -18.38 12.17 -2.74
N ALA A 103 -19.64 11.75 -2.86
CA ALA A 103 -20.10 10.76 -3.85
C ALA A 103 -19.80 11.15 -5.31
N GLY A 104 -19.65 12.46 -5.59
CA GLY A 104 -19.29 13.01 -6.91
C GLY A 104 -17.79 13.15 -7.17
N ILE A 105 -16.93 12.39 -6.47
CA ILE A 105 -15.49 12.39 -6.74
C ILE A 105 -15.22 12.03 -8.21
N SER A 106 -14.29 12.75 -8.85
CA SER A 106 -13.98 12.47 -10.25
C SER A 106 -13.13 11.21 -10.39
N ASP A 107 -13.23 10.53 -11.54
CA ASP A 107 -12.39 9.35 -11.83
C ASP A 107 -10.90 9.68 -11.72
N GLU A 108 -10.49 10.86 -12.22
CA GLU A 108 -9.12 11.35 -12.11
C GLU A 108 -8.66 11.41 -10.64
N ASP A 109 -9.52 11.91 -9.74
CA ASP A 109 -9.17 12.04 -8.33
C ASP A 109 -9.11 10.72 -7.60
N VAL A 110 -9.97 9.77 -7.98
CA VAL A 110 -9.88 8.38 -7.52
C VAL A 110 -8.52 7.81 -7.90
N TRP A 111 -8.11 7.93 -9.17
CA TRP A 111 -6.84 7.37 -9.64
C TRP A 111 -5.62 8.09 -9.06
N LEU A 112 -5.67 9.40 -8.82
CA LEU A 112 -4.64 10.12 -8.08
C LEU A 112 -4.51 9.60 -6.64
N CYS A 113 -5.63 9.34 -5.97
CA CYS A 113 -5.63 8.75 -4.63
C CYS A 113 -5.06 7.31 -4.64
N VAL A 114 -5.40 6.51 -5.66
CA VAL A 114 -4.82 5.16 -5.84
C VAL A 114 -3.32 5.25 -6.06
N ALA A 115 -2.84 6.13 -6.94
CA ALA A 115 -1.42 6.34 -7.20
C ALA A 115 -0.64 6.75 -5.93
N ALA A 116 -1.28 7.48 -5.01
CA ALA A 116 -0.66 7.88 -3.74
C ALA A 116 -0.36 6.68 -2.80
N TRP A 117 -1.01 5.52 -2.98
CA TRP A 117 -0.65 4.28 -2.29
C TRP A 117 0.73 3.75 -2.70
N HIS A 118 1.25 4.14 -3.87
CA HIS A 118 2.56 3.70 -4.36
C HIS A 118 3.68 4.67 -3.98
N GLN A 119 3.35 5.85 -3.45
CA GLN A 119 4.33 6.89 -3.06
C GLN A 119 4.73 6.79 -1.59
N GLN A 120 4.59 5.60 -1.00
CA GLN A 120 4.79 5.42 0.42
C GLN A 120 6.24 5.55 0.83
N MET A 121 6.44 6.27 1.91
CA MET A 121 7.75 6.38 2.55
C MET A 121 7.93 5.21 3.52
N GLY A 122 9.17 4.75 3.68
CA GLY A 122 9.50 3.76 4.71
C GLY A 122 9.09 4.26 6.09
N CYS A 123 8.36 3.45 6.85
CA CYS A 123 7.94 3.79 8.22
C CYS A 123 9.13 3.78 9.20
N PHE A 124 10.28 3.26 8.77
CA PHE A 124 11.58 3.36 9.41
C PHE A 124 12.57 4.10 8.52
N SER A 125 13.52 4.82 9.12
CA SER A 125 14.77 5.22 8.45
C SER A 125 15.60 3.97 8.16
N ILE A 126 15.13 3.12 7.26
CA ILE A 126 15.95 2.04 6.72
C ILE A 126 16.88 2.70 5.71
N ARG A 127 18.00 3.20 6.22
CA ARG A 127 19.18 3.46 5.41
C ARG A 127 19.63 2.09 4.91
N LEU A 128 19.09 1.68 3.77
CA LEU A 128 19.69 0.62 2.96
C LEU A 128 21.05 1.18 2.54
N ASP A 129 22.08 0.96 3.36
CA ASP A 129 23.45 1.09 2.87
C ASP A 129 23.56 0.06 1.76
N SER A 130 23.53 0.56 0.53
CA SER A 130 23.82 -0.22 -0.66
C SER A 130 25.20 -0.82 -0.47
N THR A 131 25.26 -2.09 -0.08
CA THR A 131 26.47 -2.88 -0.11
C THR A 131 26.95 -2.95 -1.55
N ARG A 132 27.85 -2.02 -1.86
CA ARG A 132 28.94 -2.06 -2.85
C ARG A 132 28.99 -3.40 -3.60
N HIS A 133 28.41 -3.42 -4.80
CA HIS A 133 28.78 -4.44 -5.79
C HIS A 133 30.14 -4.06 -6.37
N ASP A 134 31.19 -4.51 -5.69
CA ASP A 134 32.49 -4.69 -6.31
C ASP A 134 32.40 -5.95 -7.19
N LYS A 135 32.29 -5.75 -8.50
CA LYS A 135 32.55 -6.80 -9.49
C LYS A 135 33.79 -6.38 -10.26
N THR A 136 34.93 -6.73 -9.66
CA THR A 136 36.21 -6.92 -10.35
C THR A 136 36.00 -7.61 -11.69
N GLU A 137 36.66 -7.04 -12.69
CA GLU A 137 36.65 -7.38 -14.10
C GLU A 137 36.86 -8.87 -14.37
N PHE A 138 35.97 -9.46 -15.17
CA PHE A 138 36.15 -10.80 -15.72
C PHE A 138 37.08 -10.69 -16.94
N ASN A 139 38.38 -10.80 -16.69
CA ASN A 139 39.42 -10.77 -17.71
C ASN A 139 39.42 -12.08 -18.50
N LEU A 140 38.91 -12.06 -19.74
CA LEU A 140 39.00 -13.20 -20.67
C LEU A 140 40.42 -13.28 -21.22
N SER A 141 41.29 -14.00 -20.51
CA SER A 141 42.57 -14.45 -21.06
C SER A 141 42.31 -15.52 -22.13
N GLN A 142 42.50 -15.17 -23.40
CA GLN A 142 42.64 -16.17 -24.46
C GLN A 142 43.90 -17.01 -24.23
N PRO A 143 43.86 -18.34 -24.34
CA PRO A 143 45.07 -19.12 -24.56
C PRO A 143 45.27 -19.32 -26.07
N GLY A 144 46.32 -18.69 -26.59
CA GLY A 144 46.90 -19.06 -27.87
C GLY A 144 47.72 -20.34 -27.77
N ARG A 145 47.49 -21.23 -28.75
CA ARG A 145 48.45 -22.06 -29.49
C ARG A 145 48.92 -23.40 -28.88
N MET A 146 48.58 -24.48 -29.58
CA MET A 146 49.53 -25.28 -30.38
C MET A 146 48.87 -25.66 -31.70
#